data_AF-A0A235HQ38-F1
#
_entry.id   AF-A0A235HQ38-F1
#
_cell.length_a   1.000
_cell.length_b   1.000
_cell.length_c   1.000
_cell.angle_alpha   90.00
_cell.angle_beta   90.00
_cell.angle_gamma   90.00
#
_symmetry.space_group_name_H-M   'P 1'
#
loop_
_entity.id
_entity.type
_entity.pdbx_description
1 polymer ?
#
loop_
_entity_poly.entity_id
_entity_poly.type
_entity_poly.pdbx_seq_one_letter_code
_entity_poly.pdbx_strand_id
1 'polypeptide(L)'
;MQRRHIDESPIRFDLWRRRLPNWLQRFLPSGGGTHEDRHGKGMFGFTIFLLSESIIFLSFIFTYVALRLTTNNWLPPGISGPELSTLVVINTVVLLSSSFVIQPAENALKRNQLSKFRWLWLITIAMGSYFLVGLLIEWKSLDFKITTGLVGSTFYLLTGFHGLHVLAGVVLQIIMLIRSFIPGNYNQTHFGTSATTLFWHFVDVVWVFLFSLIYLWRT
;
A
#
# COMPACT_ATOMS: atom_id res chain seq x y z
N MET A 1 2.88 -14.24 -39.74
CA MET A 1 3.80 -15.07 -38.94
C MET A 1 4.48 -14.19 -37.90
N GLN A 2 4.06 -14.28 -36.64
CA GLN A 2 4.59 -13.44 -35.55
C GLN A 2 5.90 -14.05 -35.04
N ARG A 3 7.02 -13.35 -35.21
CA ARG A 3 8.33 -13.78 -34.69
C ARG A 3 8.24 -13.86 -33.16
N ARG A 4 8.45 -15.05 -32.59
CA ARG A 4 8.68 -15.20 -31.15
C ARG A 4 9.98 -14.50 -30.82
N HIS A 5 9.90 -13.45 -30.02
CA HIS A 5 11.07 -12.87 -29.37
C HIS A 5 11.58 -13.92 -28.38
N ILE A 6 12.69 -14.57 -28.69
CA ILE A 6 13.39 -15.47 -27.78
C ILE A 6 14.27 -14.55 -26.93
N ASP A 7 14.06 -14.56 -25.62
CA ASP A 7 14.92 -13.85 -24.68
C ASP A 7 16.21 -14.66 -24.53
N GLU A 8 17.34 -14.12 -25.00
CA GLU A 8 18.66 -14.75 -24.95
C GLU A 8 19.43 -14.41 -23.65
N SER A 9 18.78 -13.81 -22.65
CA SER A 9 19.46 -13.52 -21.39
C SER A 9 19.93 -14.80 -20.68
N PRO A 10 21.18 -14.85 -20.18
CA PRO A 10 21.76 -16.04 -19.55
C PRO A 10 21.05 -16.43 -18.24
N ILE A 11 20.20 -15.55 -17.70
CA ILE A 11 19.38 -15.76 -16.52
C ILE A 11 17.92 -15.71 -16.96
N ARG A 12 17.19 -16.83 -16.89
CA ARG A 12 15.74 -16.90 -17.18
C ARG A 12 14.91 -16.16 -16.13
N PHE A 13 14.89 -14.83 -16.20
CA PHE A 13 14.07 -13.97 -15.34
C PHE A 13 12.57 -14.31 -15.42
N ASP A 14 12.11 -14.87 -16.54
CA ASP A 14 10.73 -15.32 -16.75
C ASP A 14 10.28 -16.38 -15.74
N LEU A 15 11.20 -17.27 -15.34
CA LEU A 15 10.90 -18.34 -14.38
C LEU A 15 10.66 -17.77 -12.98
N TRP A 16 11.46 -16.79 -12.59
CA TRP A 16 11.30 -16.08 -11.32
C TRP A 16 10.05 -15.20 -11.33
N ARG A 17 9.79 -14.51 -12.44
CA ARG A 17 8.58 -13.69 -12.61
C ARG A 17 7.32 -14.52 -12.41
N ARG A 18 7.25 -15.74 -12.97
CA ARG A 18 6.09 -16.64 -12.82
C ARG A 18 5.80 -17.10 -11.39
N ARG A 19 6.77 -17.05 -10.48
CA ARG A 19 6.58 -17.42 -9.06
C ARG A 19 5.98 -16.29 -8.22
N LEU A 20 5.99 -15.07 -8.72
CA LEU A 20 5.45 -13.93 -7.98
C LEU A 20 3.92 -13.95 -8.01
N PRO A 21 3.25 -13.41 -6.97
CA PRO A 21 1.81 -13.16 -7.01
C PRO A 21 1.41 -12.41 -8.27
N ASN A 22 0.22 -12.70 -8.81
CA ASN A 22 -0.28 -12.10 -10.06
C ASN A 22 -0.29 -10.57 -10.04
N TRP A 23 -0.42 -9.96 -8.86
CA TRP A 23 -0.27 -8.51 -8.69
C TRP A 23 1.19 -8.11 -8.97
N LEU A 24 2.19 -8.64 -8.26
CA LEU A 24 3.63 -8.36 -8.48
C LEU A 24 4.11 -8.54 -9.93
N GLN A 25 3.60 -9.57 -10.62
CA GLN A 25 4.01 -9.82 -12.02
C GLN A 25 3.68 -8.66 -12.96
N ARG A 26 2.57 -7.95 -12.72
CA ARG A 26 2.16 -6.77 -13.52
C ARG A 26 3.05 -5.54 -13.26
N PHE A 27 3.85 -5.56 -12.19
CA PHE A 27 4.61 -4.40 -11.71
C PHE A 27 6.10 -4.45 -12.04
N LEU A 28 6.63 -5.63 -12.35
CA LEU A 28 7.96 -5.74 -12.93
C LEU A 28 7.93 -5.24 -14.39
N PRO A 29 8.84 -4.32 -14.78
CA PRO A 29 8.98 -3.89 -16.17
C PRO A 29 9.08 -5.13 -17.06
N SER A 30 8.12 -5.33 -17.96
CA SER A 30 8.39 -6.23 -19.09
C SER A 30 9.38 -5.49 -19.98
N GLY A 31 10.57 -6.05 -20.19
CA GLY A 31 11.50 -5.50 -21.17
C GLY A 31 10.79 -5.25 -22.50
N GLY A 32 10.99 -4.03 -23.03
CA GLY A 32 10.56 -3.63 -24.37
C GLY A 32 9.08 -3.27 -24.53
N GLY A 33 8.71 -2.02 -24.21
CA GLY A 33 7.45 -1.42 -24.68
C GLY A 33 7.64 -0.74 -26.03
N THR A 34 6.82 -1.07 -27.03
CA THR A 34 6.78 -0.34 -28.32
C THR A 34 6.23 1.08 -28.12
N HIS A 35 6.49 1.98 -29.07
CA HIS A 35 6.20 3.42 -28.95
C HIS A 35 4.70 3.78 -28.69
N GLU A 36 3.75 2.86 -28.89
CA GLU A 36 2.30 3.07 -28.75
C GLU A 36 1.67 2.74 -27.37
N ASP A 37 2.40 2.16 -26.41
CA ASP A 37 1.79 1.74 -25.14
C ASP A 37 1.63 2.88 -24.11
N ARG A 38 0.58 3.68 -24.26
CA ARG A 38 0.21 4.76 -23.31
C ARG A 38 -0.06 4.25 -21.89
N HIS A 39 -0.59 3.03 -21.75
CA HIS A 39 -0.79 2.38 -20.45
C HIS A 39 0.54 1.95 -19.81
N GLY A 40 1.47 1.40 -20.60
CA GLY A 40 2.78 0.96 -20.14
C GLY A 40 3.65 2.11 -19.63
N LYS A 41 3.69 3.23 -20.37
CA LYS A 41 4.43 4.44 -19.97
C LYS A 41 3.89 5.04 -18.67
N GLY A 42 2.56 5.09 -18.51
CA GLY A 42 1.92 5.57 -17.28
C GLY A 42 2.25 4.71 -16.07
N MET A 43 2.17 3.38 -16.21
CA MET A 43 2.51 2.45 -15.12
C MET A 43 3.99 2.52 -14.77
N PHE A 44 4.87 2.69 -15.75
CA PHE A 44 6.30 2.87 -15.51
C PHE A 44 6.58 4.12 -14.65
N GLY A 45 6.02 5.27 -15.02
CA GLY A 45 6.17 6.50 -14.24
C GLY A 45 5.60 6.35 -12.82
N PHE A 46 4.45 5.70 -12.69
CA PHE A 46 3.83 5.45 -11.38
C PHE A 46 4.65 4.49 -10.50
N THR A 47 5.25 3.47 -11.10
CA THR A 47 6.17 2.57 -10.37
C THR A 47 7.41 3.31 -9.89
N ILE A 48 7.99 4.20 -10.71
CA ILE A 48 9.13 5.04 -10.27
C ILE A 48 8.73 5.92 -9.07
N PHE A 49 7.55 6.54 -9.13
CA PHE A 49 7.00 7.31 -8.02
C PHE A 49 6.87 6.45 -6.74
N LEU A 50 6.36 5.22 -6.84
CA LEU A 50 6.29 4.31 -5.69
C LEU A 50 7.66 3.88 -5.17
N LEU A 51 8.65 3.73 -6.05
CA LEU A 51 10.03 3.43 -5.63
C LEU A 51 10.62 4.60 -4.84
N SER A 52 10.36 5.85 -5.23
CA SER A 52 10.80 7.00 -4.43
C SER A 52 10.11 7.04 -3.06
N GLU A 53 8.81 6.77 -2.97
CA GLU A 53 8.10 6.68 -1.69
C GLU A 53 8.65 5.54 -0.83
N SER A 54 9.00 4.40 -1.44
CA SER A 54 9.62 3.26 -0.75
C SER A 54 10.94 3.64 -0.09
N ILE A 55 11.77 4.46 -0.75
CA ILE A 55 13.05 4.92 -0.19
C ILE A 55 12.82 5.82 1.03
N ILE A 56 11.80 6.69 0.99
CA ILE A 56 11.43 7.55 2.13
C ILE A 56 11.00 6.69 3.33
N PHE A 57 10.09 5.73 3.12
CA PHE A 57 9.69 4.80 4.20
C PHE A 57 10.86 4.00 4.74
N LEU A 58 11.74 3.52 3.86
CA LEU A 58 12.92 2.77 4.28
C LEU A 58 13.85 3.61 5.14
N SER A 59 14.03 4.89 4.80
CA SER A 59 14.82 5.84 5.60
C SER A 59 14.22 6.04 6.99
N PHE A 60 12.90 6.22 7.10
CA PHE A 60 12.24 6.37 8.40
C PHE A 60 12.30 5.08 9.23
N ILE A 61 12.10 3.92 8.60
CA ILE A 61 12.21 2.61 9.24
C ILE A 61 13.64 2.38 9.74
N PHE A 62 14.64 2.63 8.89
CA PHE A 62 16.05 2.48 9.27
C PHE A 62 16.40 3.41 10.43
N THR A 63 15.95 4.66 10.39
CA THR A 63 16.14 5.62 11.49
C THR A 63 15.49 5.12 12.78
N TYR A 64 14.25 4.64 12.73
CA TYR A 64 13.57 4.06 13.90
C TYR A 64 14.34 2.87 14.47
N VAL A 65 14.78 1.94 13.62
CA VAL A 65 15.55 0.76 14.05
C VAL A 65 16.88 1.19 14.68
N ALA A 66 17.61 2.12 14.04
CA ALA A 66 18.89 2.62 14.57
C ALA A 66 18.70 3.28 15.95
N LEU A 67 17.68 4.13 16.11
CA LEU A 67 17.36 4.77 17.38
C LEU A 67 16.93 3.75 18.44
N ARG A 68 16.12 2.75 18.05
CA ARG A 68 15.65 1.68 18.94
C ARG A 68 16.79 0.81 19.46
N LEU A 69 17.80 0.54 18.64
CA LEU A 69 18.97 -0.27 19.01
C LEU A 69 20.03 0.49 19.81
N THR A 70 20.08 1.82 19.70
CA THR A 70 21.11 2.66 20.34
C THR A 70 20.65 3.34 21.63
N THR A 71 19.33 3.39 21.87
CA THR A 71 18.75 4.06 23.05
C THR A 71 18.49 3.05 24.17
N ASN A 72 19.27 3.13 25.26
CA ASN A 72 19.15 2.20 26.40
C ASN A 72 17.80 2.26 27.13
N ASN A 73 17.19 3.45 27.20
CA ASN A 73 15.87 3.66 27.81
C ASN A 73 14.88 4.08 26.74
N TRP A 74 14.42 3.13 25.93
CA TRP A 74 13.49 3.41 24.83
C TRP A 74 12.24 4.12 25.35
N LEU A 75 11.55 3.55 26.34
CA LEU A 75 10.37 4.16 26.95
C LEU A 75 10.80 5.06 28.14
N PRO A 76 10.42 6.35 28.14
CA PRO A 76 10.55 7.19 29.33
C PRO A 76 9.75 6.63 30.52
N PRO A 77 10.14 6.93 31.77
CA PRO A 77 9.42 6.46 32.95
C PRO A 77 7.95 6.89 32.94
N GLY A 78 7.04 5.94 33.21
CA GLY A 78 5.60 6.19 33.26
C GLY A 78 4.86 6.07 31.93
N ILE A 79 5.54 5.62 30.87
CA ILE A 79 4.94 5.38 29.55
C ILE A 79 4.98 3.88 29.23
N SER A 80 3.82 3.27 28.99
CA SER A 80 3.71 1.85 28.64
C SER A 80 4.01 1.57 27.17
N GLY A 81 3.97 2.59 26.31
CA GLY A 81 4.23 2.48 24.88
C GLY A 81 3.04 1.92 24.11
N PRO A 82 3.19 1.69 22.78
CA PRO A 82 2.09 1.21 21.96
C PRO A 82 1.73 -0.23 22.33
N GLU A 83 0.55 -0.42 22.90
CA GLU A 83 0.03 -1.75 23.23
C GLU A 83 -0.62 -2.44 22.04
N LEU A 84 -0.41 -3.74 21.94
CA LEU A 84 -1.09 -4.59 20.96
C LEU A 84 -2.53 -4.87 21.43
N SER A 85 -3.41 -3.87 21.30
CA SER A 85 -4.82 -4.01 21.63
C SER A 85 -5.58 -4.83 20.58
N THR A 86 -6.71 -5.43 20.98
CA THR A 86 -7.61 -6.14 20.05
C THR A 86 -8.07 -5.24 18.90
N LEU A 87 -8.28 -3.94 19.17
CA LEU A 87 -8.65 -2.95 18.17
C LEU A 87 -7.57 -2.80 17.09
N VAL A 88 -6.30 -2.69 17.48
CA VAL A 88 -5.17 -2.56 16.55
C VAL A 88 -4.99 -3.80 15.68
N VAL A 89 -5.18 -4.99 16.27
CA VAL A 89 -5.15 -6.27 15.52
C VAL A 89 -6.29 -6.33 14.52
N ILE A 90 -7.52 -5.99 14.92
CA ILE A 90 -8.68 -5.98 14.02
C ILE A 90 -8.46 -4.99 12.87
N ASN A 91 -8.01 -3.76 13.16
CA ASN A 91 -7.74 -2.76 12.13
C ASN A 91 -6.71 -3.25 11.12
N THR A 92 -5.64 -3.90 11.60
CA THR A 92 -4.60 -4.49 10.75
C THR A 92 -5.17 -5.59 9.86
N VAL A 93 -5.96 -6.52 10.43
CA VAL A 93 -6.59 -7.60 9.66
C VAL A 93 -7.54 -7.02 8.61
N VAL A 94 -8.33 -6.00 8.97
CA VAL A 94 -9.23 -5.31 8.03
C VAL A 94 -8.44 -4.68 6.89
N LEU A 95 -7.37 -3.91 7.19
CA LEU A 95 -6.57 -3.27 6.15
C LEU A 95 -5.97 -4.31 5.20
N LEU A 96 -5.27 -5.32 5.72
CA LEU A 96 -4.63 -6.35 4.88
C LEU A 96 -5.65 -7.19 4.10
N SER A 97 -6.84 -7.42 4.66
CA SER A 97 -7.92 -8.12 3.95
C SER A 97 -8.46 -7.30 2.79
N SER A 98 -8.38 -5.96 2.85
CA SER A 98 -8.90 -5.07 1.81
C SER A 98 -8.16 -5.24 0.48
N SER A 99 -6.87 -5.62 0.50
CA SER A 99 -6.10 -6.00 -0.69
C SER A 99 -6.67 -7.22 -1.44
N PHE A 100 -7.26 -8.17 -0.70
CA PHE A 100 -7.94 -9.32 -1.31
C PHE A 100 -9.32 -8.96 -1.88
N VAL A 101 -9.87 -7.80 -1.53
CA VAL A 101 -11.15 -7.27 -2.05
C VAL A 101 -10.93 -6.36 -3.26
N ILE A 102 -9.89 -5.52 -3.25
CA ILE A 102 -9.61 -4.59 -4.37
C ILE A 102 -9.17 -5.33 -5.65
N GLN A 103 -8.47 -6.46 -5.52
CA GLN A 103 -8.00 -7.24 -6.65
C GLN A 103 -9.15 -7.83 -7.51
N PRO A 104 -10.16 -8.51 -6.92
CA PRO A 104 -11.33 -8.95 -7.68
C PRO A 104 -12.18 -7.79 -8.18
N ALA A 105 -12.18 -6.63 -7.50
CA ALA A 105 -12.85 -5.44 -7.99
C ALA A 105 -12.21 -4.95 -9.31
N GLU A 106 -10.89 -4.78 -9.35
CA GLU A 106 -10.15 -4.41 -10.56
C GLU A 106 -10.37 -5.42 -11.69
N ASN A 107 -10.36 -6.72 -11.38
CA ASN A 107 -10.60 -7.77 -12.37
C ASN A 107 -12.04 -7.75 -12.90
N ALA A 108 -13.04 -7.41 -12.07
CA ALA A 108 -14.42 -7.25 -12.51
C ALA A 108 -14.55 -6.09 -13.51
N LEU A 109 -13.84 -4.98 -13.29
CA LEU A 109 -13.81 -3.86 -14.23
C LEU A 109 -13.24 -4.28 -15.60
N LYS A 110 -12.13 -5.03 -15.61
CA LYS A 110 -11.52 -5.55 -16.85
C LYS A 110 -12.41 -6.52 -17.61
N ARG A 111 -13.42 -7.11 -16.94
CA ARG A 111 -14.45 -7.98 -17.53
C ARG A 111 -15.74 -7.22 -17.86
N ASN A 112 -15.72 -5.88 -17.84
CA ASN A 112 -16.90 -5.01 -18.03
C ASN A 112 -18.04 -5.27 -17.02
N GLN A 113 -17.75 -5.87 -15.86
CA GLN A 113 -18.73 -6.10 -14.79
C GLN A 113 -18.78 -4.89 -13.84
N LEU A 114 -19.30 -3.76 -14.32
CA LEU A 114 -19.29 -2.48 -13.59
C LEU A 114 -19.99 -2.54 -12.23
N SER A 115 -21.12 -3.25 -12.13
CA SER A 115 -21.84 -3.38 -10.85
C SER A 115 -20.98 -4.08 -9.79
N LYS A 116 -20.28 -5.16 -10.17
CA LYS A 116 -19.41 -5.91 -9.27
C LYS A 116 -18.16 -5.11 -8.90
N PHE A 117 -17.59 -4.38 -9.86
CA PHE A 117 -16.50 -3.43 -9.59
C PHE A 117 -16.92 -2.42 -8.52
N ARG A 118 -18.03 -1.69 -8.73
CA ARG A 118 -18.50 -0.64 -7.81
C ARG A 118 -18.72 -1.16 -6.40
N TRP A 119 -19.36 -2.32 -6.27
CA TRP A 119 -19.67 -2.91 -4.97
C TRP A 119 -18.40 -3.32 -4.21
N LEU A 120 -17.50 -4.08 -4.84
CA LEU A 120 -16.25 -4.49 -4.19
C LEU A 120 -15.33 -3.30 -3.90
N TRP A 121 -15.27 -2.33 -4.81
CA TRP A 121 -14.47 -1.12 -4.65
C TRP A 121 -14.97 -0.24 -3.49
N LEU A 122 -16.29 -0.14 -3.32
CA LEU A 122 -16.90 0.55 -2.18
C LEU A 122 -16.56 -0.14 -0.85
N ILE A 123 -16.55 -1.48 -0.82
CA ILE A 123 -16.13 -2.24 0.37
C ILE A 123 -14.67 -1.94 0.71
N THR A 124 -13.77 -1.92 -0.28
CA THR A 124 -12.36 -1.56 -0.05
C THR A 124 -12.24 -0.14 0.53
N ILE A 125 -12.98 0.83 -0.01
CA ILE A 125 -13.03 2.21 0.53
C ILE A 125 -13.49 2.22 1.99
N ALA A 126 -14.54 1.46 2.31
CA ALA A 126 -15.06 1.36 3.68
C ALA A 126 -14.03 0.74 4.64
N MET A 127 -13.33 -0.32 4.22
CA MET A 127 -12.29 -0.98 5.01
C MET A 127 -11.10 -0.05 5.28
N GLY A 128 -10.65 0.70 4.25
CA GLY A 128 -9.59 1.70 4.41
C GLY A 128 -10.00 2.87 5.31
N SER A 129 -11.24 3.34 5.17
CA SER A 129 -11.79 4.40 6.02
C SER A 129 -11.94 3.95 7.48
N TYR A 130 -12.36 2.71 7.70
CA TYR A 130 -12.43 2.08 9.02
C TYR A 130 -11.03 2.05 9.68
N PHE A 131 -10.00 1.64 8.94
CA PHE A 131 -8.62 1.66 9.42
C PHE A 131 -8.17 3.08 9.86
N LEU A 132 -8.47 4.11 9.05
CA LEU A 132 -8.12 5.49 9.39
C LEU A 132 -8.80 5.99 10.68
N VAL A 133 -10.09 5.67 10.85
CA VAL A 133 -10.81 6.00 12.09
C VAL A 133 -10.20 5.24 13.27
N GLY A 134 -9.87 3.97 13.08
CA GLY A 134 -9.21 3.14 14.08
C GLY A 134 -7.86 3.71 14.52
N LEU A 135 -7.04 4.19 13.58
CA LEU A 135 -5.76 4.85 13.84
C LEU A 135 -5.94 6.13 14.69
N LEU A 136 -6.97 6.93 14.39
CA LEU A 136 -7.27 8.14 15.16
C LEU A 136 -7.76 7.84 16.58
N ILE A 137 -8.55 6.78 16.75
CA ILE A 137 -9.00 6.33 18.08
C ILE A 137 -7.79 5.86 18.89
N GLU A 138 -6.90 5.09 18.27
CA GLU A 138 -5.67 4.63 18.90
C GLU A 138 -4.82 5.81 19.39
N TRP A 139 -4.56 6.80 18.54
CA TRP A 139 -3.79 7.99 18.91
C TRP A 139 -4.34 8.73 20.13
N LYS A 140 -5.67 8.70 20.34
CA LYS A 140 -6.30 9.31 21.52
C LYS A 140 -6.18 8.46 22.78
N SER A 141 -5.99 7.16 22.63
CA SER A 141 -5.86 6.21 23.74
C SER A 141 -4.42 6.05 24.26
N LEU A 142 -3.42 6.51 23.50
CA LEU A 142 -2.02 6.44 23.91
C LEU A 142 -1.71 7.42 25.05
N ASP A 143 -0.84 6.98 25.95
CA ASP A 143 -0.31 7.74 27.09
C ASP A 143 0.83 8.71 26.69
N PHE A 144 1.31 8.64 25.44
CA PHE A 144 2.33 9.52 24.89
C PHE A 144 1.85 10.31 23.67
N LYS A 145 2.38 11.52 23.54
CA LYS A 145 2.16 12.47 22.43
C LYS A 145 3.38 12.58 21.52
N ILE A 146 3.26 13.25 20.38
CA ILE A 146 4.38 13.54 19.47
C ILE A 146 5.55 14.27 20.14
N THR A 147 5.28 15.02 21.22
CA THR A 147 6.28 15.74 22.03
C THR A 147 7.02 14.87 23.02
N THR A 148 6.71 13.57 23.10
CA THR A 148 7.20 12.66 24.14
C THR A 148 8.50 12.00 23.73
N GLY A 149 9.51 12.85 23.51
CA GLY A 149 10.86 12.44 23.10
C GLY A 149 10.87 11.60 21.81
N LEU A 150 11.88 10.74 21.70
CA LEU A 150 12.13 9.94 20.51
C LEU A 150 11.00 8.95 20.19
N VAL A 151 10.40 8.32 21.22
CA VAL A 151 9.32 7.34 21.03
C VAL A 151 8.11 8.00 20.38
N GLY A 152 7.65 9.10 20.96
CA GLY A 152 6.51 9.84 20.42
C GLY A 152 6.81 10.35 19.01
N SER A 153 7.93 11.06 18.82
CA SER A 153 8.24 11.65 17.52
C SER A 153 8.36 10.60 16.41
N THR A 154 9.04 9.48 16.66
CA THR A 154 9.23 8.43 15.65
C THR A 154 7.95 7.63 15.39
N PHE A 155 7.17 7.31 16.43
CA PHE A 155 5.88 6.62 16.29
C PHE A 155 4.89 7.43 15.47
N TYR A 156 4.67 8.71 15.82
CA TYR A 156 3.70 9.56 15.12
C TYR A 156 4.18 9.93 13.71
N LEU A 157 5.49 10.04 13.48
CA LEU A 157 6.04 10.23 12.13
C LEU A 157 5.76 9.01 11.24
N LEU A 158 6.11 7.80 11.69
CA LEU A 158 5.91 6.58 10.91
C LEU A 158 4.43 6.29 10.65
N THR A 159 3.63 6.24 11.72
CA THR A 159 2.20 5.91 11.63
C THR A 159 1.40 7.02 10.97
N GLY A 160 1.77 8.29 11.18
CA GLY A 160 1.12 9.44 10.55
C GLY A 160 1.43 9.56 9.07
N PHE A 161 2.69 9.36 8.66
CA PHE A 161 3.06 9.36 7.25
C PHE A 161 2.39 8.20 6.49
N HIS A 162 2.33 7.02 7.10
CA HIS A 162 1.56 5.91 6.58
C HIS A 162 0.05 6.21 6.51
N GLY A 163 -0.54 6.76 7.58
CA GLY A 163 -1.95 7.13 7.62
C GLY A 163 -2.31 8.15 6.52
N LEU A 164 -1.42 9.11 6.24
CA LEU A 164 -1.57 10.04 5.12
C LEU A 164 -1.59 9.31 3.77
N HIS A 165 -0.74 8.30 3.59
CA HIS A 165 -0.76 7.47 2.38
C HIS A 165 -2.05 6.66 2.26
N VAL A 166 -2.53 6.05 3.34
CA VAL A 166 -3.83 5.35 3.36
C VAL A 166 -4.95 6.32 2.96
N LEU A 167 -4.97 7.54 3.51
CA LEU A 167 -5.94 8.57 3.16
C LEU A 167 -5.86 8.94 1.67
N ALA A 168 -4.66 9.17 1.13
CA ALA A 168 -4.46 9.42 -0.29
C ALA A 168 -4.99 8.26 -1.14
N GLY A 169 -4.75 7.01 -0.72
CA GLY A 169 -5.28 5.82 -1.37
C GLY A 169 -6.80 5.74 -1.36
N VAL A 170 -7.44 6.09 -0.24
CA VAL A 170 -8.91 6.18 -0.13
C VAL A 170 -9.45 7.26 -1.08
N VAL A 171 -8.82 8.43 -1.13
CA VAL A 171 -9.20 9.52 -2.05
C VAL A 171 -9.07 9.07 -3.50
N LEU A 172 -7.97 8.43 -3.89
CA LEU A 172 -7.78 7.87 -5.23
C LEU A 172 -8.86 6.85 -5.57
N GLN A 173 -9.21 5.96 -4.63
CA GLN A 173 -10.28 5.00 -4.81
C GLN A 173 -11.65 5.66 -4.99
N ILE A 174 -11.97 6.71 -4.22
CA ILE A 174 -13.20 7.49 -4.37
C ILE A 174 -13.26 8.14 -5.77
N ILE A 175 -12.16 8.73 -6.23
CA ILE A 175 -12.07 9.31 -7.58
C ILE A 175 -12.35 8.24 -8.65
N MET A 176 -11.75 7.05 -8.51
CA MET A 176 -12.02 5.94 -9.45
C MET A 176 -13.47 5.46 -9.38
N LEU A 177 -14.07 5.41 -8.19
CA LEU A 177 -15.48 5.05 -8.03
C LEU A 177 -16.40 6.05 -8.73
N ILE A 178 -16.19 7.35 -8.52
CA ILE A 178 -16.96 8.42 -9.18
C ILE A 178 -16.81 8.32 -10.70
N ARG A 179 -15.58 8.15 -11.20
CA ARG A 179 -15.29 7.98 -12.64
C ARG A 179 -16.00 6.78 -13.25
N SER A 180 -16.33 5.75 -12.46
CA SER A 180 -17.08 4.59 -12.95
C SER A 180 -18.53 4.86 -13.30
N PHE A 181 -19.10 5.96 -12.82
CA PHE A 181 -20.45 6.39 -13.19
C PHE A 181 -20.49 7.20 -14.48
N ILE A 182 -19.34 7.64 -15.00
CA ILE A 182 -19.24 8.35 -16.28
C ILE A 182 -19.34 7.33 -17.43
N PRO A 183 -20.34 7.43 -18.32
CA PRO A 183 -20.49 6.50 -19.44
C PRO A 183 -19.24 6.48 -20.33
N GLY A 184 -18.76 5.29 -20.66
CA GLY A 184 -17.63 5.09 -21.59
C GLY A 184 -16.23 5.44 -21.06
N ASN A 185 -16.10 5.93 -19.83
CA ASN A 185 -14.79 6.33 -19.26
C ASN A 185 -13.76 5.19 -19.17
N TYR A 186 -14.20 3.93 -19.15
CA TYR A 186 -13.32 2.76 -19.09
C TYR A 186 -13.19 2.00 -20.42
N ASN A 187 -13.73 2.52 -21.52
CA ASN A 187 -13.71 1.82 -22.81
C ASN A 187 -12.32 1.80 -23.46
N GLN A 188 -11.41 2.69 -23.07
CA GLN A 188 -10.09 2.82 -23.69
C GLN A 188 -8.94 2.45 -22.74
N THR A 189 -9.00 2.86 -21.47
CA THR A 189 -7.89 2.61 -20.53
C THR A 189 -8.39 2.33 -19.11
N HIS A 190 -7.75 1.36 -18.47
CA HIS A 190 -7.94 1.05 -17.04
C HIS A 190 -6.76 1.52 -16.18
N PHE A 191 -5.93 2.44 -16.69
CA PHE A 191 -4.67 2.84 -16.05
C PHE A 191 -4.89 3.35 -14.62
N GLY A 192 -5.83 4.27 -14.42
CA GLY A 192 -6.08 4.87 -13.10
C GLY A 192 -6.48 3.84 -12.04
N THR A 193 -7.30 2.85 -12.40
CA THR A 193 -7.69 1.76 -11.49
C THR A 193 -6.54 0.80 -11.23
N SER A 194 -5.72 0.46 -12.25
CA SER A 194 -4.52 -0.37 -12.05
C SER A 194 -3.50 0.32 -11.13
N ALA A 195 -3.26 1.62 -11.33
CA ALA A 195 -2.35 2.42 -10.52
C ALA A 195 -2.87 2.56 -9.07
N THR A 196 -4.17 2.81 -8.89
CA THR A 196 -4.78 2.87 -7.55
C THR A 196 -4.69 1.53 -6.82
N THR A 197 -4.96 0.41 -7.51
CA THR A 197 -4.79 -0.92 -6.93
C THR A 197 -3.35 -1.17 -6.51
N LEU A 198 -2.37 -0.79 -7.34
CA LEU A 198 -0.95 -0.92 -6.99
C LEU A 198 -0.58 -0.07 -5.77
N PHE A 199 -1.01 1.19 -5.74
CA PHE A 199 -0.79 2.07 -4.61
C PHE A 199 -1.34 1.46 -3.31
N TRP A 200 -2.53 0.88 -3.37
CA TRP A 200 -3.17 0.25 -2.22
C TRP A 200 -2.38 -0.95 -1.68
N HIS A 201 -1.91 -1.85 -2.57
CA HIS A 201 -1.03 -2.96 -2.16
C HIS A 201 0.29 -2.47 -1.57
N PHE A 202 0.86 -1.40 -2.11
CA PHE A 202 2.08 -0.79 -1.57
C PHE A 202 1.87 -0.31 -0.12
N VAL A 203 0.77 0.39 0.13
CA VAL A 203 0.41 0.87 1.47
C VAL A 203 0.26 -0.31 2.43
N ASP A 204 -0.46 -1.37 2.05
CA ASP A 204 -0.61 -2.58 2.89
C ASP A 204 0.74 -3.24 3.21
N VAL A 205 1.64 -3.36 2.24
CA VAL A 205 2.99 -3.92 2.46
C VAL A 205 3.78 -3.09 3.45
N VAL A 206 3.77 -1.76 3.31
CA VAL A 206 4.43 -0.86 4.26
C VAL A 206 3.85 -1.04 5.67
N TRP A 207 2.52 -1.17 5.80
CA TRP A 207 1.88 -1.39 7.10
C TRP A 207 2.35 -2.68 7.76
N VAL A 208 2.55 -3.78 7.03
CA VAL A 208 3.06 -5.03 7.60
C VAL A 208 4.43 -4.81 8.28
N PHE A 209 5.33 -4.07 7.63
CA PHE A 209 6.63 -3.75 8.21
C PHE A 209 6.49 -2.85 9.45
N LEU A 210 5.70 -1.78 9.36
CA LEU A 210 5.48 -0.87 10.50
C LEU A 210 4.84 -1.59 11.68
N PHE A 211 3.80 -2.37 11.44
CA PHE A 211 3.10 -3.13 12.46
C PHE A 211 4.06 -4.09 13.19
N SER A 212 4.91 -4.79 12.43
CA SER A 212 5.91 -5.70 12.98
C SER A 212 6.94 -4.98 13.86
N LEU A 213 7.46 -3.84 13.40
CA LEU A 213 8.49 -3.08 14.12
C LEU A 213 7.96 -2.31 15.33
N ILE A 214 6.70 -1.87 15.29
CA ILE A 214 6.12 -1.02 16.34
C ILE A 214 5.43 -1.86 17.41
N TYR A 215 4.64 -2.87 17.02
CA TYR A 215 3.79 -3.61 17.97
C TYR A 215 4.31 -5.00 18.33
N LEU A 216 5.00 -5.69 17.40
CA LEU A 216 5.53 -7.04 17.65
C LEU A 216 6.94 -7.02 18.24
N TRP A 217 7.76 -6.04 17.88
CA TRP A 217 9.10 -5.90 18.45
C TRP A 217 9.03 -5.37 19.89
N ARG A 218 8.89 -6.32 20.83
CA ARG A 218 9.01 -6.12 22.27
C ARG A 218 10.36 -6.66 22.75
N THR A 219 11.40 -5.85 22.63
CA THR A 219 12.66 -5.99 23.38
C THR A 219 12.91 -4.71 24.14
#